data_AF-A0A2G7FF38-F1
#
_entry.id   AF-A0A2G7FF38-F1
#
_cell.length_a   1.000
_cell.length_b   1.000
_cell.length_c   1.000
_cell.angle_alpha   90.00
_cell.angle_beta   90.00
_cell.angle_gamma   90.00
#
_symmetry.space_group_name_H-M   'P 1'
#
loop_
_entity.id
_entity.type
_entity.pdbx_description
1 polymer ?
#
loop_
_entity_poly.entity_id
_entity_poly.type
_entity_poly.pdbx_seq_one_letter_code
_entity_poly.pdbx_strand_id
1 'polypeptide(L)'
;MLARPLSADAKPSILFRAECSANISFDEGYLCSRRTVYQGAPSRQDFDDHLSWKRTPTRFLSFFSSWRRALNWREDLENQGELDVVVIAVWAKDLAGVYSAEEVACRLGYFDMGLDPRRRLRNHHKEYLVEGGIAADEYRILAKFEGGGPERNVIFASPTYQISTTIPSEYFPGRRSNNALGDLEDEIYRHLGIRDDMKRDELVKAITGSTRAFPIF
;
A
#
# COMPACT_ATOMS: atom_id res chain seq x y z
N MET A 1 -10.40 8.96 22.96
CA MET A 1 -9.86 8.16 21.84
C MET A 1 -9.92 9.02 20.58
N LEU A 2 -8.78 9.32 19.95
CA LEU A 2 -8.69 10.30 18.85
C LEU A 2 -9.41 9.83 17.59
N ALA A 3 -9.23 8.56 17.22
CA ALA A 3 -9.84 7.92 16.07
C ALA A 3 -10.17 6.47 16.41
N ARG A 4 -11.13 5.89 15.69
CA ARG A 4 -11.47 4.48 15.77
C ARG A 4 -10.91 3.76 14.54
N PRO A 5 -10.50 2.50 14.64
CA PRO A 5 -10.20 1.70 13.46
C PRO A 5 -11.40 1.66 12.52
N LEU A 6 -11.14 1.60 11.22
CA LEU A 6 -12.15 1.46 10.19
C LEU A 6 -12.90 0.12 10.34
N SER A 7 -14.20 0.13 10.04
CA SER A 7 -14.97 -1.10 9.83
C SER A 7 -14.50 -1.82 8.57
N ALA A 8 -14.89 -3.09 8.40
CA ALA A 8 -14.52 -3.87 7.22
C ALA A 8 -14.98 -3.19 5.91
N ASP A 9 -16.21 -2.69 5.87
CA ASP A 9 -16.80 -2.07 4.67
C ASP A 9 -16.21 -0.70 4.33
N ALA A 10 -15.57 -0.04 5.29
CA ALA A 10 -14.92 1.26 5.07
C ALA A 10 -13.46 1.14 4.59
N LYS A 11 -12.90 -0.08 4.54
CA LYS A 11 -11.53 -0.32 4.12
C LYS A 11 -11.45 -0.57 2.61
N PRO A 12 -10.45 -0.02 1.92
CA PRO A 12 -10.07 -0.51 0.60
C PRO A 12 -9.73 -2.01 0.65
N SER A 13 -10.11 -2.77 -0.39
CA SER A 13 -9.69 -4.18 -0.51
C SER A 13 -8.17 -4.32 -0.59
N ILE A 14 -7.50 -3.35 -1.23
CA ILE A 14 -6.07 -3.36 -1.54
C ILE A 14 -5.41 -2.10 -0.98
N LEU A 15 -4.26 -2.29 -0.34
CA LEU A 15 -3.37 -1.23 0.09
C LEU A 15 -1.98 -1.43 -0.52
N PHE A 16 -1.30 -0.34 -0.82
CA PHE A 16 0.04 -0.32 -1.42
C PHE A 16 1.03 0.35 -0.50
N ARG A 17 2.27 -0.15 -0.45
CA ARG A 17 3.37 0.50 0.27
C ARG A 17 4.62 0.46 -0.58
N ALA A 18 5.24 1.62 -0.80
CA ALA A 18 6.58 1.70 -1.36
C ALA A 18 7.60 1.72 -0.21
N GLU A 19 8.60 0.84 -0.27
CA GLU A 19 9.63 0.70 0.76
C GLU A 19 10.95 0.21 0.16
N CYS A 20 12.08 0.55 0.76
CA CYS A 20 13.37 -0.02 0.41
C CYS A 20 13.43 -1.48 0.90
N SER A 21 13.84 -2.42 0.05
CA SER A 21 13.90 -3.84 0.43
C SER A 21 14.86 -4.14 1.59
N ALA A 22 15.87 -3.29 1.80
CA ALA A 22 16.81 -3.36 2.92
C ALA A 22 16.26 -2.73 4.22
N ASN A 23 15.04 -2.19 4.22
CA ASN A 23 14.45 -1.59 5.41
C ASN A 23 14.02 -2.67 6.39
N ILE A 24 14.46 -2.56 7.65
CA ILE A 24 14.13 -3.45 8.77
C ILE A 24 12.63 -3.66 9.00
N SER A 25 11.79 -2.80 8.44
CA SER A 25 10.32 -2.89 8.52
C SER A 25 9.79 -3.96 7.56
N PHE A 26 10.61 -4.49 6.66
CA PHE A 26 10.28 -5.55 5.70
C PHE A 26 11.34 -6.66 5.76
N ASP A 27 10.99 -7.80 6.35
CA ASP A 27 11.88 -8.96 6.49
C ASP A 27 11.09 -10.26 6.42
N GLU A 28 11.56 -11.25 5.64
CA GLU A 28 10.92 -12.58 5.46
C GLU A 28 9.39 -12.57 5.25
N GLY A 29 8.82 -11.51 4.65
CA GLY A 29 7.38 -11.37 4.43
C GLY A 29 6.60 -10.68 5.55
N TYR A 30 7.27 -10.29 6.65
CA TYR A 30 6.74 -9.42 7.67
C TYR A 30 6.81 -7.96 7.22
N LEU A 31 5.76 -7.20 7.51
CA LEU A 31 5.76 -5.74 7.44
C LEU A 31 5.53 -5.20 8.84
N CYS A 32 6.59 -4.84 9.57
CA CYS A 32 6.50 -4.49 10.99
C CYS A 32 6.72 -2.99 11.24
N SER A 33 5.90 -2.42 12.12
CA SER A 33 6.15 -1.06 12.61
C SER A 33 7.43 -1.01 13.45
N ARG A 34 8.14 0.13 13.41
CA ARG A 34 9.43 0.29 14.13
C ARG A 34 9.30 0.23 15.65
N ARG A 35 8.10 0.41 16.18
CA ARG A 35 7.81 0.25 17.61
C ARG A 35 6.91 -0.96 17.80
N THR A 36 7.49 -2.06 18.27
CA THR A 36 6.80 -3.34 18.48
C THR A 36 6.29 -3.56 19.91
N VAL A 37 6.79 -2.79 20.88
CA VAL A 37 6.35 -2.87 22.29
C VAL A 37 5.55 -1.62 22.66
N TYR A 38 4.24 -1.82 22.88
CA TYR A 38 3.31 -0.79 23.32
C TYR A 38 2.13 -1.39 24.09
N GLN A 39 1.58 -0.63 25.03
CA GLN A 39 0.39 -0.99 25.80
C GLN A 39 -0.76 -0.03 25.49
N GLY A 40 -1.98 -0.58 25.39
CA GLY A 40 -3.20 0.20 25.20
C GLY A 40 -3.36 0.78 23.78
N ALA A 41 -4.52 1.41 23.58
CA ALA A 41 -4.89 2.03 22.30
C ALA A 41 -3.94 3.20 21.92
N PRO A 42 -3.79 3.52 20.63
CA PRO A 42 -2.96 4.63 20.21
C PRO A 42 -3.39 5.98 20.81
N SER A 43 -2.41 6.73 21.29
CA SER A 43 -2.61 8.07 21.83
C SER A 43 -2.69 9.12 20.72
N ARG A 44 -3.16 10.33 21.04
CA ARG A 44 -3.12 11.46 20.12
C ARG A 44 -1.69 11.77 19.66
N GLN A 45 -0.70 11.60 20.53
CA GLN A 45 0.69 11.87 20.21
C GLN A 45 1.29 10.82 19.27
N ASP A 46 0.92 9.54 19.42
CA ASP A 46 1.38 8.48 18.52
C ASP A 46 1.00 8.77 17.06
N PHE A 47 -0.23 9.25 16.84
CA PHE A 47 -0.69 9.66 15.51
C PHE A 47 0.03 10.90 15.00
N ASP A 48 0.17 11.92 15.84
CA ASP A 48 0.80 13.18 15.43
C ASP A 48 2.28 13.00 15.11
N ASP A 49 3.00 12.19 15.88
CA ASP A 49 4.41 11.87 15.61
C ASP A 49 4.58 11.14 14.28
N HIS A 50 3.67 10.21 13.96
CA HIS A 50 3.69 9.47 12.70
C HIS A 50 3.36 10.37 11.51
N LEU A 51 2.24 11.09 11.56
CA LEU A 51 1.71 11.88 10.45
C LEU A 51 2.56 13.14 10.18
N SER A 52 3.18 13.74 11.19
CA SER A 52 4.12 14.85 10.98
C SER A 52 5.53 14.40 10.58
N TRP A 53 5.71 13.11 10.26
CA TRP A 53 6.99 12.51 9.86
C TRP A 53 8.14 12.82 10.83
N LYS A 54 7.85 12.82 12.14
CA LYS A 54 8.93 12.95 13.12
C LYS A 54 9.82 11.72 13.02
N ARG A 55 11.11 11.92 13.22
CA ARG A 55 12.11 10.84 13.24
C ARG A 55 12.07 10.07 14.56
N THR A 56 10.88 9.61 14.96
CA THR A 56 10.66 8.77 16.14
C THR A 56 10.06 7.43 15.70
N PRO A 57 10.44 6.31 16.34
CA PRO A 57 9.76 5.04 16.11
C PRO A 57 8.28 5.15 16.50
N THR A 58 7.41 4.79 15.58
CA THR A 58 5.96 4.79 15.78
C THR A 58 5.41 3.38 15.58
N ARG A 59 4.22 3.13 16.13
CA ARG A 59 3.53 1.83 16.07
C ARG A 59 2.75 1.61 14.76
N PHE A 60 2.88 2.52 13.80
CA PHE A 60 2.10 2.51 12.57
C PHE A 60 2.98 2.28 11.36
N LEU A 61 2.39 1.67 10.34
CA LEU A 61 2.90 1.66 8.97
C LEU A 61 1.93 2.40 8.05
N SER A 62 2.46 3.32 7.24
CA SER A 62 1.70 4.00 6.18
C SER A 62 1.52 3.10 4.97
N PHE A 63 0.30 3.06 4.47
CA PHE A 63 -0.07 2.48 3.19
C PHE A 63 -0.92 3.46 2.40
N PHE A 64 -1.02 3.26 1.08
CA PHE A 64 -1.83 4.06 0.18
C PHE A 64 -2.85 3.18 -0.52
N SER A 65 -4.09 3.62 -0.61
CA SER A 65 -5.12 2.95 -1.45
C SER A 65 -4.99 3.27 -2.95
N SER A 66 -4.08 4.19 -3.31
CA SER A 66 -3.93 4.69 -4.66
C SER A 66 -2.60 4.22 -5.23
N TRP A 67 -2.65 3.40 -6.27
CA TRP A 67 -1.48 2.97 -7.03
C TRP A 67 -0.58 4.14 -7.44
N ARG A 68 -1.16 5.17 -8.05
CA ARG A 68 -0.43 6.38 -8.44
C ARG A 68 0.30 7.06 -7.27
N ARG A 69 -0.29 7.06 -6.08
CA ARG A 69 0.33 7.69 -4.90
C ARG A 69 1.51 6.85 -4.39
N ALA A 70 1.37 5.53 -4.44
CA ALA A 70 2.47 4.61 -4.12
C ALA A 70 3.63 4.74 -5.13
N LEU A 71 3.34 4.90 -6.42
CA LEU A 71 4.36 5.15 -7.45
C LEU A 71 5.06 6.50 -7.26
N ASN A 72 4.33 7.58 -6.97
CA ASN A 72 4.96 8.86 -6.68
C ASN A 72 5.87 8.78 -5.44
N TRP A 73 5.42 8.07 -4.38
CA TRP A 73 6.26 7.85 -3.20
C TRP A 73 7.51 7.03 -3.51
N ARG A 74 7.40 6.03 -4.39
CA ARG A 74 8.55 5.28 -4.90
C ARG A 74 9.54 6.20 -5.61
N GLU A 75 9.06 7.04 -6.52
CA GLU A 75 9.90 8.01 -7.24
C GLU A 75 10.59 8.98 -6.27
N ASP A 76 9.88 9.44 -5.23
CA ASP A 76 10.48 10.26 -4.18
C ASP A 76 11.60 9.53 -3.42
N LEU A 77 11.47 8.22 -3.14
CA LEU A 77 12.52 7.41 -2.53
C LEU A 77 13.72 7.23 -3.48
N GLU A 78 13.48 6.93 -4.75
CA GLU A 78 14.52 6.82 -5.78
C GLU A 78 15.30 8.15 -5.92
N ASN A 79 14.59 9.29 -5.93
CA ASN A 79 15.19 10.63 -5.97
C ASN A 79 16.00 10.98 -4.71
N GLN A 80 15.71 10.34 -3.58
CA GLN A 80 16.50 10.45 -2.35
C GLN A 80 17.74 9.55 -2.34
N GLY A 81 17.95 8.76 -3.40
CA GLY A 81 19.09 7.85 -3.55
C GLY A 81 18.89 6.50 -2.85
N GLU A 82 17.66 6.19 -2.44
CA GLU A 82 17.32 4.86 -1.91
C GLU A 82 17.42 3.81 -3.02
N LEU A 83 18.05 2.68 -2.70
CA LEU A 83 18.22 1.56 -3.63
C LEU A 83 17.22 0.45 -3.33
N ASP A 84 16.97 -0.41 -4.32
CA ASP A 84 16.12 -1.58 -4.20
C ASP A 84 14.72 -1.27 -3.63
N VAL A 85 14.13 -0.17 -4.10
CA VAL A 85 12.77 0.23 -3.74
C VAL A 85 11.76 -0.72 -4.38
N VAL A 86 10.80 -1.18 -3.59
CA VAL A 86 9.75 -2.11 -4.00
C VAL A 86 8.39 -1.53 -3.66
N VAL A 87 7.38 -1.81 -4.48
CA VAL A 87 5.98 -1.55 -4.14
C VAL A 87 5.34 -2.87 -3.74
N ILE A 88 4.69 -2.91 -2.60
CA ILE A 88 4.05 -4.09 -2.04
C ILE A 88 2.54 -3.85 -2.04
N ALA A 89 1.78 -4.75 -2.64
CA ALA A 89 0.33 -4.77 -2.57
C ALA A 89 -0.13 -5.78 -1.51
N VAL A 90 -1.03 -5.35 -0.63
CA VAL A 90 -1.58 -6.19 0.45
C VAL A 90 -3.09 -6.23 0.42
N TRP A 91 -3.64 -7.38 0.82
CA TRP A 91 -5.06 -7.60 1.05
C TRP A 91 -5.48 -7.01 2.39
N ALA A 92 -6.18 -5.88 2.34
CA ALA A 92 -6.56 -5.10 3.50
C ALA A 92 -7.98 -5.40 4.00
N LYS A 93 -8.77 -6.18 3.26
CA LYS A 93 -10.07 -6.65 3.75
C LYS A 93 -9.87 -7.47 5.02
N ASP A 94 -10.69 -7.20 6.03
CA ASP A 94 -10.64 -7.82 7.36
C ASP A 94 -9.33 -7.61 8.13
N LEU A 95 -8.45 -6.71 7.69
CA LEU A 95 -7.24 -6.33 8.44
C LEU A 95 -7.64 -5.48 9.66
N ALA A 96 -7.21 -5.87 10.86
CA ALA A 96 -7.48 -5.11 12.09
C ALA A 96 -6.57 -3.87 12.20
N GLY A 97 -6.94 -2.92 13.08
CA GLY A 97 -6.05 -1.79 13.40
C GLY A 97 -5.74 -0.85 12.23
N VAL A 98 -6.63 -0.76 11.24
CA VAL A 98 -6.49 0.16 10.09
C VAL A 98 -7.21 1.48 10.37
N TYR A 99 -6.53 2.60 10.22
CA TYR A 99 -7.08 3.94 10.43
C TYR A 99 -6.94 4.79 9.17
N SER A 100 -7.93 5.66 8.89
CA SER A 100 -7.81 6.68 7.85
C SER A 100 -6.84 7.77 8.33
N ALA A 101 -5.71 7.93 7.64
CA ALA A 101 -4.71 8.95 8.01
C ALA A 101 -5.27 10.37 7.84
N GLU A 102 -6.05 10.59 6.79
CA GLU A 102 -6.73 11.86 6.52
C GLU A 102 -7.72 12.24 7.63
N GLU A 103 -8.56 11.30 8.06
CA GLU A 103 -9.52 11.56 9.15
C GLU A 103 -8.80 11.88 10.46
N VAL A 104 -7.74 11.13 10.77
CA VAL A 104 -6.90 11.37 11.95
C VAL A 104 -6.23 12.75 11.85
N ALA A 105 -5.60 13.07 10.71
CA ALA A 105 -4.94 14.35 10.48
C ALA A 105 -5.91 15.53 10.63
N CYS A 106 -7.13 15.41 10.09
CA CYS A 106 -8.19 16.40 10.25
C CYS A 106 -8.52 16.63 11.74
N ARG A 107 -8.69 15.55 12.52
CA ARG A 107 -8.94 15.63 13.98
C ARG A 107 -7.73 16.15 14.79
N LEU A 108 -6.52 16.03 14.25
CA LEU A 108 -5.31 16.65 14.80
C LEU A 108 -5.24 18.15 14.50
N GLY A 109 -6.07 18.66 13.57
CA GLY A 109 -6.06 20.05 13.14
C GLY A 109 -5.05 20.32 12.03
N TYR A 110 -4.75 19.33 11.18
CA TYR A 110 -3.90 19.54 10.01
C TYR A 110 -4.72 20.29 8.95
N PHE A 111 -4.11 21.27 8.30
CA PHE A 111 -4.77 22.09 7.27
C PHE A 111 -3.74 22.58 6.25
N ASP A 112 -4.16 22.65 4.98
CA ASP A 112 -3.24 22.87 3.86
C ASP A 112 -2.61 24.27 3.81
N MET A 113 -3.28 25.26 4.40
CA MET A 113 -2.82 26.65 4.48
C MET A 113 -1.89 26.89 5.68
N GLY A 114 -1.55 25.85 6.44
CA GLY A 114 -0.68 25.94 7.61
C GLY A 114 0.77 26.28 7.23
N LEU A 115 1.48 26.87 8.20
CA LEU A 115 2.90 27.20 8.07
C LEU A 115 3.80 25.95 8.08
N ASP A 116 3.38 24.88 8.77
CA ASP A 116 4.13 23.62 8.85
C ASP A 116 3.81 22.74 7.63
N PRO A 117 4.76 22.55 6.70
CA PRO A 117 4.53 21.74 5.49
C PRO A 117 4.31 20.25 5.79
N ARG A 118 4.72 19.78 6.97
CA ARG A 118 4.51 18.38 7.40
C ARG A 118 3.10 18.15 7.94
N ARG A 119 2.38 19.21 8.34
CA ARG A 119 1.01 19.14 8.88
C ARG A 119 -0.04 19.60 7.88
N ARG A 120 0.16 19.28 6.60
CA ARG A 120 -0.80 19.55 5.53
C ARG A 120 -1.73 18.36 5.37
N LEU A 121 -3.03 18.61 5.29
CA LEU A 121 -4.04 17.56 5.20
C LEU A 121 -3.88 16.73 3.91
N ARG A 122 -3.57 17.38 2.78
CA ARG A 122 -3.36 16.71 1.48
C ARG A 122 -2.25 15.66 1.48
N ASN A 123 -1.29 15.77 2.41
CA ASN A 123 -0.21 14.79 2.56
C ASN A 123 -0.71 13.43 3.05
N HIS A 124 -1.96 13.34 3.51
CA HIS A 124 -2.56 12.12 4.07
C HIS A 124 -3.78 11.62 3.30
N HIS A 125 -4.18 12.26 2.19
CA HIS A 125 -5.29 11.78 1.38
C HIS A 125 -5.04 10.35 0.89
N LYS A 126 -6.02 9.45 1.01
CA LYS A 126 -5.86 8.04 0.58
C LYS A 126 -4.72 7.28 1.28
N GLU A 127 -4.16 7.83 2.35
CA GLU A 127 -3.20 7.15 3.23
C GLU A 127 -3.96 6.45 4.37
N TYR A 128 -3.49 5.26 4.72
CA TYR A 128 -4.05 4.40 5.75
C TYR A 128 -2.92 3.97 6.69
N LEU A 129 -3.20 4.05 7.99
CA LEU A 129 -2.26 3.62 9.02
C LEU A 129 -2.63 2.23 9.49
N VAL A 130 -1.70 1.29 9.43
CA VAL A 130 -1.86 -0.05 9.99
C VAL A 130 -1.07 -0.10 11.31
N GLU A 131 -1.77 -0.34 12.42
CA GLU A 131 -1.14 -0.51 13.74
C GLU A 131 -0.45 -1.88 13.85
N GLY A 132 0.76 -1.89 14.38
CA GLY A 132 1.58 -3.09 14.57
C GLY A 132 2.28 -3.55 13.30
N GLY A 133 1.53 -3.64 12.19
CA GLY A 133 2.04 -4.09 10.91
C GLY A 133 1.19 -5.21 10.31
N ILE A 134 1.80 -6.03 9.46
CA ILE A 134 1.22 -7.22 8.83
C ILE A 134 2.19 -8.37 9.07
N ALA A 135 1.75 -9.40 9.78
CA ALA A 135 2.57 -10.58 10.01
C ALA A 135 2.62 -11.48 8.77
N ALA A 136 3.73 -12.21 8.58
CA ALA A 136 3.94 -13.05 7.40
C ALA A 136 2.93 -14.22 7.32
N ASP A 137 2.55 -14.76 8.47
CA ASP A 137 1.58 -15.86 8.61
C ASP A 137 0.12 -15.43 8.36
N GLU A 138 -0.14 -14.13 8.18
CA GLU A 138 -1.45 -13.66 7.71
C GLU A 138 -1.62 -13.80 6.19
N TYR A 139 -0.55 -14.12 5.44
CA TYR A 139 -0.55 -14.30 3.98
C TYR A 139 -1.28 -13.18 3.23
N ARG A 140 -1.09 -11.92 3.67
CA ARG A 140 -1.80 -10.77 3.10
C ARG A 140 -1.06 -10.11 1.95
N ILE A 141 0.24 -10.35 1.78
CA ILE A 141 1.00 -9.82 0.65
C ILE A 141 0.51 -10.54 -0.61
N LEU A 142 0.01 -9.77 -1.57
CA LEU A 142 -0.47 -10.28 -2.85
C LEU A 142 0.59 -10.21 -3.93
N ALA A 143 1.34 -9.11 -3.95
CA ALA A 143 2.36 -8.91 -4.97
C ALA A 143 3.45 -7.99 -4.47
N LYS A 144 4.68 -8.33 -4.84
CA LYS A 144 5.85 -7.49 -4.72
C LYS A 144 6.29 -7.04 -6.10
N PHE A 145 6.25 -5.74 -6.32
CA PHE A 145 6.70 -5.11 -7.54
C PHE A 145 8.11 -4.58 -7.33
N GLU A 146 9.08 -5.39 -7.76
CA GLU A 146 10.50 -5.06 -7.68
C GLU A 146 10.95 -4.23 -8.89
N GLY A 147 11.89 -3.32 -8.65
CA GLY A 147 12.52 -2.51 -9.69
C GLY A 147 11.85 -1.15 -9.92
N GLY A 148 12.37 -0.47 -10.93
CA GLY A 148 12.12 0.93 -11.21
C GLY A 148 11.72 1.20 -12.65
N GLY A 149 12.11 2.39 -13.09
CA GLY A 149 12.15 2.76 -14.49
C GLY A 149 10.87 3.43 -15.02
N PRO A 150 10.91 3.84 -16.29
CA PRO A 150 9.82 4.55 -16.93
C PRO A 150 8.55 3.70 -16.96
N GLU A 151 7.41 4.38 -16.90
CA GLU A 151 6.12 3.75 -17.06
C GLU A 151 5.97 3.18 -18.48
N ARG A 152 5.51 1.92 -18.58
CA ARG A 152 5.12 1.27 -19.83
C ARG A 152 3.63 0.94 -19.82
N ASN A 153 3.00 1.00 -20.98
CA ASN A 153 1.63 0.55 -21.14
C ASN A 153 1.56 -0.98 -21.03
N VAL A 154 0.58 -1.46 -20.28
CA VAL A 154 0.23 -2.87 -20.17
C VAL A 154 -1.27 -3.03 -20.31
N ILE A 155 -1.68 -4.21 -20.76
CA ILE A 155 -3.09 -4.59 -20.86
C ILE A 155 -3.29 -5.80 -19.95
N PHE A 156 -4.15 -5.65 -18.95
CA PHE A 156 -4.71 -6.77 -18.20
C PHE A 156 -5.93 -7.28 -18.96
N ALA A 157 -5.85 -8.51 -19.44
CA ALA A 157 -6.91 -9.13 -20.23
C ALA A 157 -7.29 -10.49 -19.64
N SER A 158 -8.58 -10.66 -19.39
CA SER A 158 -9.22 -11.93 -19.04
C SER A 158 -10.38 -12.16 -20.02
N PRO A 159 -11.05 -13.32 -20.00
CA PRO A 159 -12.25 -13.53 -20.80
C PRO A 159 -13.39 -12.53 -20.51
N THR A 160 -13.37 -11.86 -19.35
CA THR A 160 -14.46 -11.00 -18.87
C THR A 160 -14.14 -9.50 -18.96
N TYR A 161 -12.87 -9.12 -19.10
CA TYR A 161 -12.47 -7.72 -19.22
C TYR A 161 -11.14 -7.53 -19.96
N GLN A 162 -10.95 -6.33 -20.49
CA GLN A 162 -9.68 -5.87 -21.02
C GLN A 162 -9.46 -4.41 -20.60
N ILE A 163 -8.41 -4.15 -19.82
CA ILE A 163 -8.10 -2.80 -19.31
C ILE A 163 -6.62 -2.49 -19.49
N SER A 164 -6.36 -1.31 -20.04
CA SER A 164 -5.02 -0.75 -20.17
C SER A 164 -4.66 0.13 -18.97
N THR A 165 -3.41 0.05 -18.54
CA THR A 165 -2.83 0.96 -17.54
C THR A 165 -1.34 1.09 -17.78
N THR A 166 -0.67 1.91 -16.97
CA THR A 166 0.77 1.99 -16.91
C THR A 166 1.32 1.32 -15.64
N ILE A 167 2.44 0.63 -15.80
CA ILE A 167 3.28 0.13 -14.71
C ILE A 167 4.75 0.43 -15.03
N PRO A 168 5.63 0.56 -14.03
CA PRO A 168 7.07 0.64 -14.25
C PRO A 168 7.63 -0.50 -15.09
N SER A 169 8.57 -0.19 -15.98
CA SER A 169 9.09 -1.12 -16.99
C SER A 169 9.82 -2.33 -16.40
N GLU A 170 10.40 -2.18 -15.23
CA GLU A 170 11.16 -3.24 -14.56
C GLU A 170 10.29 -4.15 -13.71
N TYR A 171 9.01 -3.80 -13.48
CA TYR A 171 8.09 -4.67 -12.75
C TYR A 171 7.90 -5.99 -13.48
N PHE A 172 7.97 -7.07 -12.69
CA PHE A 172 8.08 -8.47 -13.14
C PHE A 172 9.35 -8.71 -13.98
N PRO A 173 10.54 -8.41 -13.43
CA PRO A 173 11.78 -8.54 -14.18
C PRO A 173 12.03 -9.99 -14.60
N GLY A 174 12.44 -10.20 -15.85
CA GLY A 174 12.57 -11.53 -16.46
C GLY A 174 11.26 -12.16 -16.95
N ARG A 175 10.11 -11.56 -16.62
CA ARG A 175 8.77 -11.97 -17.08
C ARG A 175 8.17 -10.91 -18.00
N ARG A 176 8.94 -10.46 -18.99
CA ARG A 176 8.42 -9.59 -20.07
C ARG A 176 7.53 -10.41 -21.00
N SER A 177 6.49 -11.01 -20.45
CA SER A 177 5.50 -11.75 -21.22
C SER A 177 4.54 -10.75 -21.86
N ASN A 178 3.92 -11.16 -22.96
CA ASN A 178 2.80 -10.41 -23.54
C ASN A 178 1.51 -10.55 -22.70
N ASN A 179 1.57 -11.22 -21.54
CA ASN A 179 0.46 -11.53 -20.66
C ASN A 179 0.69 -10.97 -19.24
N ALA A 180 0.56 -9.65 -19.09
CA ALA A 180 0.73 -8.98 -17.81
C ALA A 180 -0.21 -9.50 -16.70
N LEU A 181 -1.40 -10.02 -17.06
CA LEU A 181 -2.30 -10.63 -16.09
C LEU A 181 -1.76 -11.96 -15.57
N GLY A 182 -1.23 -12.81 -16.46
CA GLY A 182 -0.57 -14.06 -16.08
C GLY A 182 0.65 -13.83 -15.19
N ASP A 183 1.46 -12.80 -15.49
CA ASP A 183 2.61 -12.44 -14.64
C ASP A 183 2.17 -12.03 -13.23
N LEU A 184 1.06 -11.29 -13.13
CA LEU A 184 0.44 -10.90 -11.86
C LEU A 184 -0.15 -12.12 -11.11
N GLU A 185 -0.79 -13.04 -11.81
CA GLU A 185 -1.31 -14.27 -11.21
C GLU A 185 -0.21 -15.15 -10.63
N ASP A 186 0.89 -15.32 -11.37
CA ASP A 186 2.02 -16.12 -10.91
C ASP A 186 2.75 -15.44 -9.75
N GLU A 187 2.69 -14.10 -9.64
CA GLU A 187 3.14 -13.36 -8.47
C GLU A 187 2.24 -13.63 -7.25
N ILE A 188 0.92 -13.50 -7.42
CA ILE A 188 -0.06 -13.80 -6.36
C ILE A 188 0.08 -15.25 -5.88
N TYR A 189 0.22 -16.19 -6.81
CA TYR A 189 0.40 -17.59 -6.49
C TYR A 189 1.69 -17.85 -5.68
N ARG A 190 2.78 -17.14 -5.98
CA ARG A 190 4.03 -17.26 -5.20
C ARG A 190 3.88 -16.85 -3.75
N HIS A 191 3.00 -15.89 -3.45
CA HIS A 191 2.79 -15.41 -2.08
C HIS A 191 1.66 -16.13 -1.34
N LEU A 192 0.60 -16.54 -2.04
CA LEU A 192 -0.58 -17.16 -1.42
C LEU A 192 -0.60 -18.69 -1.52
N GLY A 193 0.17 -19.27 -2.44
CA GLY A 193 0.10 -20.70 -2.77
C GLY A 193 -1.18 -21.14 -3.50
N ILE A 194 -2.09 -20.20 -3.79
CA ILE A 194 -3.37 -20.45 -4.47
C ILE A 194 -3.61 -19.41 -5.57
N ARG A 195 -4.31 -19.82 -6.64
CA ARG A 195 -4.84 -18.87 -7.64
C ARG A 195 -6.19 -18.37 -7.14
N ASP A 196 -6.28 -17.06 -6.91
CA ASP A 196 -7.48 -16.40 -6.40
C ASP A 196 -7.88 -15.26 -7.35
N ASP A 197 -8.82 -15.57 -8.25
CA ASP A 197 -9.31 -14.65 -9.27
C ASP A 197 -9.93 -13.39 -8.67
N MET A 198 -10.60 -13.49 -7.51
CA MET A 198 -11.19 -12.35 -6.83
C MET A 198 -10.08 -11.39 -6.36
N LYS A 199 -9.04 -11.89 -5.70
CA LYS A 199 -7.92 -11.03 -5.25
C LYS A 199 -7.12 -10.46 -6.42
N ARG A 200 -6.92 -11.24 -7.49
CA ARG A 200 -6.31 -10.78 -8.75
C ARG A 200 -7.10 -9.60 -9.32
N ASP A 201 -8.41 -9.77 -9.47
CA ASP A 201 -9.29 -8.80 -10.11
C ASP A 201 -9.40 -7.52 -9.27
N GLU A 202 -9.48 -7.63 -7.94
CA GLU A 202 -9.43 -6.47 -7.03
C GLU A 202 -8.09 -5.74 -7.09
N LEU A 203 -6.96 -6.47 -7.22
CA LEU A 203 -5.65 -5.85 -7.41
C LEU A 203 -5.56 -5.11 -8.76
N VAL A 204 -6.09 -5.68 -9.84
CA VAL A 204 -6.18 -5.01 -11.15
C VAL A 204 -7.03 -3.74 -11.06
N LYS A 205 -8.19 -3.77 -10.38
CA LYS A 205 -9.00 -2.55 -10.14
C LYS A 205 -8.19 -1.49 -9.41
N ALA A 206 -7.49 -1.88 -8.34
CA ALA A 206 -6.71 -0.96 -7.52
C ALA A 206 -5.52 -0.34 -8.28
N ILE A 207 -4.82 -1.11 -9.13
CA ILE A 207 -3.74 -0.63 -9.99
C ILE A 207 -4.27 0.35 -11.04
N THR A 208 -5.37 0.00 -11.69
CA THR A 208 -5.95 0.79 -12.79
C THR A 208 -6.74 2.01 -12.32
N GLY A 209 -7.05 2.09 -11.02
CA GLY A 209 -7.95 3.11 -10.47
C GLY A 209 -9.38 2.98 -10.98
N SER A 210 -9.73 1.82 -11.56
CA SER A 210 -11.06 1.58 -12.15
C SER A 210 -12.09 1.33 -11.05
N THR A 211 -13.20 2.06 -11.12
CA THR A 211 -14.39 1.81 -10.31
C THR A 211 -15.37 0.83 -10.97
N ARG A 212 -15.03 0.30 -12.15
CA ARG A 212 -15.90 -0.64 -12.86
C ARG A 212 -15.99 -1.96 -12.08
N ALA A 213 -17.22 -2.42 -11.86
CA ALA A 213 -17.45 -3.77 -11.36
C ALA A 213 -16.99 -4.78 -12.42
N PHE A 214 -16.00 -5.61 -12.08
CA PHE A 214 -15.81 -6.86 -12.81
C PHE A 214 -16.92 -7.83 -12.40
N PRO A 215 -17.48 -8.61 -13.33
CA PRO A 215 -18.43 -9.64 -12.97
C PRO A 215 -17.77 -10.63 -12.01
N ILE A 216 -18.30 -10.72 -10.79
CA ILE A 216 -17.92 -11.73 -9.80
C ILE A 216 -18.72 -12.98 -10.17
N PHE A 217 -18.04 -14.09 -10.47
CA PHE A 217 -18.67 -15.40 -10.68
C PHE A 217 -18.44 -16.30 -9.47
#